data_AF-A0A973C1P3-F1
#
_entry.id   AF-A0A973C1P3-F1
#
_cell.length_a   1.000
_cell.length_b   1.000
_cell.length_c   1.000
_cell.angle_alpha   90.00
_cell.angle_beta   90.00
_cell.angle_gamma   90.00
#
_symmetry.space_group_name_H-M   'P 1'
#
loop_
_entity.id
_entity.type
_entity.pdbx_description
1 polymer ?
#
loop_
_entity_poly.entity_id
_entity_poly.type
_entity_poly.pdbx_seq_one_letter_code
_entity_poly.pdbx_strand_id
1 'polypeptide(L)'
;MLIRKKMTKLVQLLIASVLLITPLFSQAEITVTDSQGNKQLAQYAQRIVVLNWDLAEQILELGVTPVGMPDIAGYKEWVSKPEVPAEVQDIGTRVEPNYEKIAALKPDVIIIASPQADLQSKLERIAPV
;
A
#
# COMPACT_ATOMS: atom_id res chain seq x y z
N MET A 1 60.01 -9.23 6.89
CA MET A 1 59.04 -8.25 7.45
C MET A 1 58.16 -7.54 6.39
N LEU A 2 58.63 -7.36 5.14
CA LEU A 2 57.91 -6.63 4.08
C LEU A 2 56.63 -7.33 3.55
N ILE A 3 56.61 -8.66 3.45
CA ILE A 3 55.51 -9.42 2.81
C ILE A 3 54.23 -9.38 3.65
N ARG A 4 54.36 -9.54 4.99
CA ARG A 4 53.22 -9.45 5.91
C ARG A 4 52.55 -8.08 5.84
N LYS A 5 53.34 -7.00 5.75
CA LYS A 5 52.87 -5.60 5.66
C LYS A 5 52.12 -5.29 4.36
N LYS A 6 52.51 -5.91 3.24
CA LYS A 6 51.78 -5.81 1.95
C LYS A 6 50.43 -6.54 2.01
N MET A 7 50.41 -7.72 2.64
CA MET A 7 49.20 -8.54 2.76
C MET A 7 48.14 -7.90 3.67
N THR A 8 48.56 -7.24 4.77
CA THR A 8 47.62 -6.49 5.64
C THR A 8 47.02 -5.29 4.92
N LYS A 9 47.82 -4.55 4.13
CA LYS A 9 47.32 -3.44 3.30
C LYS A 9 46.34 -3.92 2.22
N LEU A 10 46.58 -5.09 1.63
CA LEU A 10 45.70 -5.66 0.60
C LEU A 10 44.34 -6.09 1.19
N VAL A 11 44.35 -6.69 2.38
CA VAL A 11 43.12 -7.05 3.12
C VAL A 11 42.37 -5.79 3.58
N GLN A 12 43.06 -4.75 4.04
CA GLN A 12 42.44 -3.47 4.38
C GLN A 12 41.83 -2.75 3.16
N LEU A 13 42.46 -2.84 1.97
CA LEU A 13 41.89 -2.30 0.74
C LEU A 13 40.63 -3.07 0.30
N LEU A 14 40.62 -4.39 0.47
CA LEU A 14 39.46 -5.24 0.16
C LEU A 14 38.28 -4.96 1.11
N ILE A 15 38.52 -4.82 2.41
CA ILE A 15 37.48 -4.46 3.39
C ILE A 15 36.94 -3.05 3.11
N ALA A 16 37.80 -2.09 2.74
CA ALA A 16 37.37 -0.75 2.36
C ALA A 16 36.53 -0.75 1.07
N SER A 17 36.81 -1.65 0.11
CA SER A 17 36.03 -1.75 -1.12
C SER A 17 34.63 -2.38 -0.94
N VAL A 18 34.44 -3.25 0.06
CA VAL A 18 33.12 -3.83 0.37
C VAL A 18 32.21 -2.82 1.08
N LEU A 19 32.77 -1.88 1.86
CA LEU A 19 32.00 -0.80 2.50
C LEU A 19 31.55 0.31 1.53
N LEU A 20 32.15 0.42 0.35
CA LEU A 20 31.83 1.47 -0.64
C LEU A 20 30.71 1.08 -1.62
N ILE A 21 30.22 -0.16 -1.60
CA ILE A 21 29.26 -0.70 -2.59
C ILE A 21 27.90 -1.02 -1.97
N THR A 22 27.66 -0.81 -0.67
CA THR A 22 26.29 -0.81 -0.16
C THR A 22 25.70 0.58 -0.38
N PRO A 23 24.87 0.83 -1.41
CA PRO A 23 23.91 1.89 -1.25
C PRO A 23 23.06 1.48 -0.04
N LEU A 24 23.11 2.27 1.02
CA LEU A 24 21.99 2.36 1.93
C LEU A 24 20.82 2.82 1.05
N PHE A 25 20.07 1.88 0.50
CA PHE A 25 18.71 2.15 0.07
C PHE A 25 17.92 2.45 1.34
N SER A 26 18.04 3.69 1.82
CA SER A 26 17.07 4.23 2.75
C SER A 26 15.79 4.40 1.95
N GLN A 27 14.92 3.38 1.97
CA GLN A 27 13.53 3.63 1.59
C GLN A 27 13.02 4.68 2.57
N ALA A 28 12.75 5.89 2.07
CA ALA A 28 12.02 6.87 2.86
C ALA A 28 10.62 6.30 3.04
N GLU A 29 10.27 5.89 4.26
CA GLU A 29 8.91 5.48 4.58
C GLU A 29 7.98 6.66 4.31
N ILE A 30 6.94 6.43 3.51
CA ILE A 30 5.94 7.45 3.21
C ILE A 30 5.05 7.54 4.43
N THR A 31 5.11 8.68 5.12
CA THR A 31 4.23 8.97 6.24
C THR A 31 3.03 9.76 5.74
N VAL A 32 1.83 9.23 5.99
CA VAL A 32 0.55 9.90 5.73
C VAL A 32 -0.15 10.10 7.05
N THR A 33 -0.68 11.29 7.30
CA THR A 33 -1.49 11.54 8.49
C THR A 33 -2.97 11.41 8.12
N ASP A 34 -3.68 10.51 8.79
CA ASP A 34 -5.13 10.36 8.68
C ASP A 34 -5.83 10.80 9.98
N SER A 35 -7.13 10.51 10.11
CA SER A 35 -7.92 10.85 11.30
C SER A 35 -7.49 10.13 12.58
N GLN A 36 -6.70 9.05 12.45
CA GLN A 36 -6.19 8.22 13.55
C GLN A 36 -4.70 8.46 13.82
N GLY A 37 -4.06 9.38 13.10
CA GLY A 37 -2.68 9.79 13.29
C GLY A 37 -1.77 9.38 12.13
N ASN A 38 -0.51 9.08 12.44
CA ASN A 38 0.48 8.80 11.40
C ASN A 38 0.40 7.33 10.95
N LYS A 39 0.30 7.14 9.64
CA LYS A 39 0.37 5.87 8.92
C LYS A 39 1.65 5.81 8.10
N GLN A 40 2.29 4.65 8.09
CA GLN A 40 3.54 4.44 7.37
C GLN A 40 3.31 3.44 6.25
N LEU A 41 3.72 3.81 5.04
CA LEU A 41 3.77 2.93 3.88
C LEU A 41 5.23 2.74 3.49
N ALA A 42 5.63 1.49 3.28
CA ALA A 42 6.99 1.16 2.87
C ALA A 42 7.33 1.70 1.46
N GLN A 43 6.31 1.86 0.62
CA GLN A 43 6.43 2.37 -0.76
C GLN A 43 5.10 2.94 -1.24
N TYR A 44 5.11 3.61 -2.40
CA TYR A 44 3.88 4.09 -3.05
C TYR A 44 2.95 2.92 -3.38
N ALA A 45 1.73 2.95 -2.85
CA ALA A 45 0.72 1.93 -3.11
C ALA A 45 0.33 1.90 -4.60
N GLN A 46 0.31 0.70 -5.18
CA GLN A 46 -0.14 0.43 -6.54
C GLN A 46 -1.46 -0.34 -6.55
N ARG A 47 -1.70 -1.15 -5.51
CA ARG A 47 -2.89 -2.00 -5.35
C ARG A 47 -3.76 -1.45 -4.22
N ILE A 48 -4.68 -0.56 -4.57
CA ILE A 48 -5.52 0.13 -3.58
C ILE A 48 -6.89 -0.54 -3.52
N VAL A 49 -7.33 -0.86 -2.30
CA VAL A 49 -8.74 -1.21 -2.03
C VAL A 49 -9.39 -0.03 -1.31
N VAL A 50 -10.61 0.32 -1.71
CA VAL A 50 -11.43 1.32 -1.01
C VAL A 50 -12.68 0.63 -0.45
N LEU A 51 -13.13 1.03 0.75
CA LEU A 51 -14.34 0.47 1.36
C LEU A 51 -15.57 1.37 1.29
N ASN A 52 -15.51 2.52 0.62
CA ASN A 52 -16.67 3.39 0.51
C ASN A 52 -16.74 4.06 -0.88
N TRP A 53 -17.94 4.45 -1.29
CA TRP A 53 -18.19 5.02 -2.61
C TRP A 53 -17.57 6.41 -2.77
N ASP A 54 -17.67 7.25 -1.75
CA ASP A 54 -17.01 8.56 -1.71
C ASP A 54 -15.49 8.45 -1.89
N LEU A 55 -14.87 7.43 -1.32
CA LEU A 55 -13.44 7.13 -1.50
C LEU A 55 -13.15 6.62 -2.92
N ALA A 56 -14.02 5.77 -3.46
CA ALA A 56 -13.92 5.29 -4.84
C ALA A 56 -14.00 6.45 -5.85
N GLU A 57 -14.96 7.37 -5.66
CA GLU A 57 -15.10 8.60 -6.46
C GLU A 57 -13.80 9.41 -6.45
N GLN A 58 -13.28 9.70 -5.25
CA GLN A 58 -12.08 10.51 -5.09
C GLN A 58 -10.87 9.92 -5.81
N ILE A 59 -10.59 8.62 -5.65
CA ILE A 59 -9.41 8.02 -6.31
C ILE A 59 -9.60 7.88 -7.82
N LEU A 60 -10.82 7.61 -8.28
CA LEU A 60 -11.13 7.53 -9.71
C LEU A 60 -10.99 8.92 -10.38
N GLU A 61 -11.44 10.00 -9.72
CA GLU A 61 -11.24 11.38 -10.18
C GLU A 61 -9.75 11.76 -10.23
N LEU A 62 -8.93 11.21 -9.33
CA LEU A 62 -7.46 11.37 -9.37
C LEU A 62 -6.80 10.52 -10.47
N GLY A 63 -7.57 9.78 -11.27
CA GLY A 63 -7.06 8.91 -12.33
C GLY A 63 -6.48 7.59 -11.81
N VAL A 64 -6.76 7.23 -10.56
CA VAL A 64 -6.26 6.00 -9.92
C VAL A 64 -7.38 4.95 -9.91
N THR A 65 -7.10 3.79 -10.49
CA THR A 65 -8.06 2.67 -10.52
C THR A 65 -7.84 1.75 -9.31
N PRO A 66 -8.81 1.59 -8.39
CA PRO A 66 -8.69 0.62 -7.31
C PRO A 66 -8.71 -0.81 -7.84
N VAL A 67 -8.06 -1.73 -7.13
CA VAL A 67 -8.17 -3.16 -7.42
C VAL A 67 -9.47 -3.76 -6.86
N GLY A 68 -10.13 -3.08 -5.92
CA GLY A 68 -11.45 -3.47 -5.43
C GLY A 68 -12.21 -2.33 -4.74
N MET A 69 -13.54 -2.37 -4.88
CA MET A 69 -14.49 -1.45 -4.25
C MET A 69 -15.81 -2.16 -3.91
N PRO A 70 -16.57 -1.70 -2.92
CA PRO A 70 -17.82 -2.34 -2.54
C PRO A 70 -18.98 -1.95 -3.45
N ASP A 71 -19.93 -2.86 -3.61
CA ASP A 71 -21.24 -2.65 -4.22
C ASP A 71 -21.18 -1.82 -5.51
N ILE A 72 -20.48 -2.36 -6.51
CA ILE A 72 -20.28 -1.68 -7.80
C ILE A 72 -21.61 -1.49 -8.52
N ALA A 73 -22.53 -2.44 -8.38
CA ALA A 73 -23.87 -2.35 -8.96
C ALA A 73 -24.65 -1.17 -8.35
N GLY A 74 -24.67 -1.05 -7.02
CA GLY A 74 -25.28 0.09 -6.35
C GLY A 74 -24.61 1.41 -6.71
N TYR A 75 -23.27 1.43 -6.78
CA TYR A 75 -22.54 2.63 -7.18
C TYR A 75 -22.97 3.12 -8.57
N LYS A 76 -23.06 2.21 -9.55
CA LYS A 76 -23.46 2.54 -10.92
C LYS A 76 -24.89 3.08 -10.99
N GLU A 77 -25.76 2.62 -10.11
CA GLU A 77 -27.15 3.07 -10.03
C GLU A 77 -27.30 4.46 -9.39
N TRP A 78 -26.62 4.69 -8.27
CA TRP A 78 -26.86 5.87 -7.42
C TRP A 78 -25.88 7.02 -7.63
N VAL A 79 -24.64 6.71 -8.05
CA VAL A 79 -23.56 7.68 -8.24
C VAL A 79 -23.26 7.82 -9.73
N SER A 80 -23.11 6.69 -10.43
CA SER A 80 -22.85 6.55 -11.88
C SER A 80 -21.53 7.13 -12.39
N LYS A 81 -21.04 8.25 -11.86
CA LYS A 81 -19.80 8.93 -12.26
C LYS A 81 -18.92 9.26 -11.04
N PRO A 82 -17.59 9.03 -11.10
CA PRO A 82 -16.82 8.48 -12.23
C PRO A 82 -17.21 7.06 -12.64
N GLU A 83 -16.99 6.70 -13.90
CA GLU A 83 -17.21 5.31 -14.34
C GLU A 83 -16.21 4.38 -13.67
N VAL A 84 -16.71 3.24 -13.19
CA VAL A 84 -15.88 2.19 -12.59
C VAL A 84 -15.32 1.31 -13.71
N PRO A 85 -13.99 1.21 -13.88
CA PRO A 85 -13.37 0.31 -14.86
C PRO A 85 -13.77 -1.15 -14.63
N ALA A 86 -13.83 -1.93 -15.71
CA ALA A 86 -14.34 -3.31 -15.65
C ALA A 86 -13.43 -4.27 -14.85
N GLU A 87 -12.16 -3.92 -14.69
CA GLU A 87 -11.17 -4.69 -13.94
C GLU A 87 -11.37 -4.59 -12.41
N VAL A 88 -12.09 -3.58 -11.92
CA VAL A 88 -12.31 -3.38 -10.48
C VAL A 88 -13.18 -4.49 -9.92
N GLN A 89 -12.70 -5.17 -8.88
CA GLN A 89 -13.41 -6.29 -8.28
C GLN A 89 -14.40 -5.83 -7.21
N ASP A 90 -15.63 -6.35 -7.27
CA ASP A 90 -16.62 -6.16 -6.22
C ASP A 90 -16.24 -6.98 -4.98
N ILE A 91 -16.03 -6.27 -3.86
CA ILE A 91 -15.59 -6.83 -2.58
C ILE A 91 -16.71 -6.91 -1.54
N GLY A 92 -17.97 -7.00 -1.94
CA GLY A 92 -19.12 -7.06 -1.03
C GLY A 92 -19.70 -5.69 -0.73
N THR A 93 -20.29 -5.51 0.45
CA THR A 93 -21.00 -4.27 0.78
C THR A 93 -20.13 -3.32 1.62
N ARG A 94 -20.55 -2.06 1.73
CA ARG A 94 -19.87 -1.05 2.57
C ARG A 94 -19.97 -1.35 4.08
N VAL A 95 -20.98 -2.12 4.48
CA VAL A 95 -21.24 -2.51 5.89
C VAL A 95 -20.60 -3.86 6.18
N GLU A 96 -20.69 -4.79 5.23
CA GLU A 96 -20.16 -6.15 5.32
C GLU A 96 -19.24 -6.43 4.12
N PRO A 97 -17.97 -5.99 4.20
CA PRO A 97 -16.99 -6.29 3.17
C PRO A 97 -16.60 -7.78 3.21
N ASN A 98 -16.30 -8.33 2.05
CA ASN A 98 -15.79 -9.69 1.92
C ASN A 98 -14.26 -9.71 2.11
N TYR A 99 -13.83 -10.03 3.32
CA TYR A 99 -12.41 -10.09 3.71
C TYR A 99 -11.59 -11.08 2.87
N GLU A 100 -12.16 -12.21 2.46
CA GLU A 100 -11.45 -13.20 1.63
C GLU A 100 -11.13 -12.65 0.25
N LYS A 101 -12.11 -11.97 -0.38
CA LYS A 101 -11.89 -11.28 -1.65
C LYS A 101 -10.84 -10.18 -1.50
N ILE A 102 -10.93 -9.35 -0.45
CA ILE A 102 -9.94 -8.28 -0.21
C ILE A 102 -8.54 -8.88 -0.05
N ALA A 103 -8.39 -9.96 0.73
CA ALA A 103 -7.10 -10.63 0.89
C ALA A 103 -6.58 -11.24 -0.42
N ALA A 104 -7.45 -11.83 -1.23
CA ALA A 104 -7.09 -12.38 -2.54
C ALA A 104 -6.56 -11.31 -3.52
N LEU A 105 -7.03 -10.06 -3.38
CA LEU A 105 -6.55 -8.93 -4.16
C LEU A 105 -5.14 -8.47 -3.75
N LYS A 106 -4.60 -8.91 -2.61
CA LYS A 106 -3.26 -8.51 -2.12
C LYS A 106 -3.05 -6.98 -2.20
N PRO A 107 -3.86 -6.17 -1.50
CA PRO A 107 -3.72 -4.73 -1.52
C PRO A 107 -2.42 -4.28 -0.84
N ASP A 108 -1.88 -3.16 -1.32
CA ASP A 108 -0.79 -2.44 -0.65
C ASP A 108 -1.35 -1.54 0.47
N VAL A 109 -2.59 -1.08 0.31
CA VAL A 109 -3.32 -0.25 1.28
C VAL A 109 -4.83 -0.46 1.12
N ILE A 110 -5.55 -0.38 2.24
CA ILE A 110 -7.02 -0.39 2.29
C ILE A 110 -7.47 0.95 2.85
N ILE A 111 -8.24 1.72 2.10
CA ILE A 111 -8.73 3.03 2.55
C ILE A 111 -10.18 2.88 3.04
N ILE A 112 -10.44 3.32 4.26
CA ILE A 112 -11.76 3.24 4.91
C ILE A 112 -12.29 4.62 5.28
N ALA A 113 -13.61 4.75 5.38
CA ALA A 113 -14.26 5.97 5.86
C ALA A 113 -14.55 5.87 7.38
N SER A 114 -14.74 7.01 8.05
CA SER A 114 -15.00 7.05 9.51
C SER A 114 -16.10 6.11 10.01
N PRO A 115 -17.23 5.89 9.29
CA PRO A 115 -18.26 4.93 9.71
C PRO A 115 -17.80 3.47 9.78
N GLN A 116 -16.61 3.14 9.25
CA GLN A 116 -16.06 1.80 9.13
C GLN A 116 -14.87 1.57 10.08
N ALA A 117 -14.64 2.47 11.03
CA ALA A 117 -13.51 2.40 11.96
C ALA A 117 -13.48 1.11 12.79
N ASP A 118 -14.64 0.50 13.04
CA ASP A 118 -14.76 -0.80 13.73
C ASP A 118 -14.21 -1.97 12.91
N LEU A 119 -14.13 -1.83 11.58
CA LEU A 119 -13.57 -2.85 10.67
C LEU A 119 -12.03 -2.80 10.62
N GLN A 120 -11.42 -1.68 11.01
CA GLN A 120 -9.98 -1.40 10.87
C GLN A 120 -9.11 -2.55 11.39
N SER A 121 -9.33 -3.00 12.62
CA SER A 121 -8.53 -4.06 13.27
C SER A 121 -8.53 -5.41 12.53
N LYS A 122 -9.57 -5.69 11.74
CA LYS A 122 -9.65 -6.90 10.90
C LYS A 122 -8.95 -6.67 9.56
N LEU A 123 -9.12 -5.50 8.97
CA LEU A 123 -8.52 -5.12 7.69
C LEU A 123 -7.00 -4.96 7.78
N GLU A 124 -6.48 -4.48 8.91
CA GLU A 124 -5.04 -4.36 9.19
C GLU A 124 -4.31 -5.72 9.18
N ARG A 125 -5.04 -6.83 9.30
CA ARG A 125 -4.47 -8.18 9.14
C ARG A 125 -4.20 -8.54 7.67
N ILE A 126 -4.76 -7.77 6.73
CA ILE A 126 -4.63 -7.97 5.30
C ILE A 126 -3.59 -7.00 4.72
N ALA A 127 -3.73 -5.71 5.00
CA ALA A 127 -2.84 -4.66 4.53
C ALA A 127 -2.94 -3.42 5.46
N PRO A 128 -1.99 -2.46 5.38
CA PRO A 128 -2.11 -1.17 6.05
C PRO A 128 -3.47 -0.50 5.76
N VAL A 129 -4.06 0.08 6.81
CA VAL A 129 -5.33 0.83 6.78
C VAL A 129 -5.08 2.26 7.22
#